data_AF-A0A859FF37-F1
#
_entry.id   AF-A0A859FF37-F1
#
_cell.length_a   1.000
_cell.length_b   1.000
_cell.length_c   1.000
_cell.angle_alpha   90.00
_cell.angle_beta   90.00
_cell.angle_gamma   90.00
#
_symmetry.space_group_name_H-M   'P 1'
#
loop_
_entity.id
_entity.type
_entity.pdbx_description
1 polymer ?
#
loop_
_entity_poly.entity_id
_entity_poly.type
_entity_poly.pdbx_seq_one_letter_code
_entity_poly.pdbx_strand_id
1 'polypeptide(L)' 'MIFKVFFQDTLTEVPVRERTNSIYVEANTIEEVRKSIKDRGYNIEFVTPLSESALAYEQDANEDFKVESVS' A
#
# COMPACT_ATOMS: atom_id res chain seq x y z
N MET A 1 -8.98 -8.10 5.03
CA MET A 1 -9.19 -7.38 3.75
C MET A 1 -7.83 -7.02 3.18
N ILE A 2 -7.68 -6.93 1.86
CA ILE A 2 -6.44 -6.41 1.26
C ILE A 2 -6.60 -4.93 0.95
N PHE A 3 -5.61 -4.14 1.34
CA PHE A 3 -5.51 -2.73 1.04
C PHE A 3 -4.35 -2.51 0.07
N LYS A 4 -4.55 -1.64 -0.93
CA LYS A 4 -3.48 -1.05 -1.71
C LYS A 4 -3.09 0.28 -1.08
N VAL A 5 -1.81 0.42 -0.76
CA VAL A 5 -1.24 1.62 -0.14
C VAL A 5 -0.33 2.29 -1.15
N PHE A 6 -0.61 3.55 -1.45
CA PHE A 6 0.25 4.42 -2.25
C PHE A 6 1.10 5.28 -1.33
N PHE A 7 2.40 5.33 -1.58
CA PHE A 7 3.34 6.03 -0.73
C PHE A 7 4.57 6.51 -1.50
N GLN A 8 5.32 7.44 -0.91
CA GLN A 8 6.69 7.77 -1.32
C GLN A 8 7.70 7.36 -0.24
N ASP A 9 8.93 7.07 -0.63
CA ASP A 9 9.94 6.48 0.26
C ASP A 9 10.39 7.42 1.40
N THR A 10 10.22 8.73 1.22
CA THR A 10 10.68 9.73 2.19
C THR A 10 9.62 10.80 2.48
N LEU A 11 9.61 11.24 3.74
CA LEU A 11 8.80 12.35 4.26
C LEU A 11 9.48 13.72 4.10
N THR A 12 10.77 13.75 3.75
CA THR A 12 11.58 14.99 3.77
C THR A 12 11.65 15.68 2.41
N GLU A 13 11.15 15.05 1.35
CA GLU A 13 11.14 15.62 0.00
C GLU A 13 9.72 16.03 -0.40
N VAL A 14 9.64 16.97 -1.35
CA VAL A 14 8.35 17.35 -1.94
C VAL A 14 7.82 16.16 -2.77
N PRO A 15 6.54 15.78 -2.62
CA PRO A 15 5.98 14.67 -3.37
C PRO A 15 6.07 14.88 -4.89
N VAL A 16 6.66 13.91 -5.59
CA VAL A 16 6.75 13.87 -7.07
C VAL A 16 5.90 12.70 -7.56
N ARG A 17 4.95 12.96 -8.48
CA ARG A 17 3.95 11.96 -8.90
C ARG A 17 4.55 10.68 -9.47
N GLU A 18 5.66 10.81 -10.19
CA GLU A 18 6.36 9.70 -10.84
C GLU A 18 7.12 8.80 -9.86
N ARG A 19 7.18 9.18 -8.57
CA ARG A 19 7.87 8.41 -7.51
C ARG A 19 6.91 7.72 -6.54
N THR A 20 5.60 7.74 -6.83
CA THR A 20 4.62 7.02 -6.01
C THR A 20 4.80 5.52 -6.19
N ASN A 21 5.15 4.83 -5.11
CA ASN A 21 5.20 3.39 -5.01
C ASN A 21 3.87 2.84 -4.48
N SER A 22 3.65 1.54 -4.63
CA SER A 22 2.50 0.87 -4.02
C SER A 22 2.87 -0.46 -3.37
N ILE A 23 2.25 -0.75 -2.22
CA ILE A 23 2.32 -2.05 -1.54
C ILE A 23 0.92 -2.57 -1.24
N TYR A 24 0.81 -3.88 -1.05
CA TYR A 24 -0.43 -4.54 -0.63
C TYR A 24 -0.31 -4.99 0.83
N VAL A 25 -1.30 -4.64 1.65
CA VAL A 25 -1.29 -4.94 3.09
C VAL A 25 -2.59 -5.64 3.47
N GLU A 26 -2.48 -6.78 4.15
CA GLU A 26 -3.63 -7.43 4.76
C GLU A 26 -3.94 -6.83 6.14
N ALA A 27 -5.18 -6.38 6.34
CA ALA A 27 -5.66 -5.84 7.61
C ALA A 27 -7.20 -5.88 7.67
N ASN A 28 -7.77 -5.57 8.84
CA ASN A 28 -9.22 -5.40 9.01
C ASN A 28 -9.65 -3.95 8.84
N THR A 29 -8.77 -2.97 9.12
CA THR A 29 -9.09 -1.54 9.04
C THR A 29 -7.96 -0.71 8.45
N ILE A 30 -8.27 0.49 7.93
CA ILE A 30 -7.27 1.46 7.47
C ILE A 30 -6.33 1.89 8.60
N GLU A 31 -6.84 1.95 9.84
CA GLU A 31 -6.03 2.30 11.01
C GLU A 31 -4.94 1.25 11.28
N GLU A 32 -5.29 -0.04 11.20
CA GLU A 32 -4.34 -1.15 11.33
C GLU A 32 -3.27 -1.09 10.24
N VAL A 33 -3.65 -0.80 8.98
CA VAL A 33 -2.69 -0.60 7.89
C VAL A 33 -1.72 0.52 8.20
N ARG A 34 -2.20 1.69 8.65
CA ARG A 34 -1.34 2.84 8.96
C ARG A 34 -0.41 2.55 10.14
N LYS A 35 -0.90 1.81 11.15
CA LYS A 35 -0.09 1.41 12.30
C LYS A 35 1.02 0.44 11.90
N SER A 36 0.71 -0.54 11.04
CA SER A 36 1.64 -1.61 10.70
C SER A 36 2.84 -1.12 9.87
N ILE A 37 2.68 -0.08 9.06
CA ILE A 37 3.76 0.48 8.22
C ILE A 37 4.35 1.79 8.75
N LYS A 38 3.94 2.24 9.95
CA LYS A 38 4.33 3.53 10.53
C LYS A 38 5.85 3.72 10.60
N ASP A 39 6.58 2.68 10.96
CA ASP A 39 8.01 2.75 11.23
C ASP A 39 8.88 2.60 9.97
N ARG A 40 8.26 2.45 8.78
CA ARG A 40 8.98 2.33 7.50
C ARG A 40 9.49 3.66 6.96
N GLY A 41 9.09 4.79 7.55
CA GLY A 41 9.49 6.13 7.09
C GLY A 41 8.79 6.60 5.81
N TYR A 42 7.77 5.87 5.36
CA TYR A 42 7.01 6.19 4.16
C TYR A 42 6.12 7.42 4.33
N ASN A 43 6.05 8.23 3.28
CA ASN A 43 5.03 9.25 3.13
C ASN A 43 3.77 8.63 2.50
N ILE A 44 2.80 8.23 3.32
CA ILE A 44 1.57 7.59 2.87
C ILE A 44 0.67 8.61 2.16
N GLU A 45 0.47 8.43 0.86
CA GLU A 45 -0.39 9.29 0.04
C GLU A 45 -1.87 8.85 0.12
N PHE A 46 -2.14 7.55 -0.04
CA PHE A 46 -3.51 7.02 -0.06
C PHE A 46 -3.58 5.55 0.36
N VAL A 47 -4.64 5.19 1.07
CA VAL A 47 -4.92 3.80 1.49
C VAL A 47 -6.33 3.46 1.03
N THR A 48 -6.47 2.44 0.18
CA THR A 48 -7.77 1.99 -0.33
C THR A 48 -7.95 0.49 -0.14
N PRO A 49 -9.11 0.02 0.32
CA PRO A 49 -9.44 -1.40 0.24
C PRO A 49 -9.58 -1.81 -1.23
N LEU A 50 -9.18 -3.04 -1.55
CA LEU A 50 -9.47 -3.66 -2.83
C LEU A 50 -10.77 -4.45 -2.74
N SER A 51 -11.67 -4.27 -3.72
CA SER A 51 -12.78 -5.19 -3.94
C SER A 51 -12.24 -6.54 -4.41
N GLU A 52 -13.06 -7.59 -4.34
CA GLU A 52 -12.69 -8.92 -4.85
C GLU A 52 -12.27 -8.87 -6.32
N SER A 53 -13.03 -8.14 -7.16
CA SER A 53 -12.71 -7.96 -8.58
C SER A 53 -11.40 -7.21 -8.83
N ALA A 54 -11.11 -6.17 -8.04
CA ALA A 54 -9.87 -5.41 -8.16
C ALA A 54 -8.67 -6.24 -7.67
N LEU A 55 -8.85 -6.99 -6.59
CA LEU A 55 -7.83 -7.89 -6.06
C LEU A 55 -7.48 -8.99 -7.07
N ALA A 56 -8.48 -9.62 -7.68
CA ALA A 56 -8.26 -10.63 -8.73
C ALA A 56 -7.49 -10.04 -9.91
N TYR A 57 -7.88 -8.84 -10.36
CA TYR A 57 -7.15 -8.16 -11.44
C TYR A 57 -5.69 -7.87 -11.08
N GLU A 58 -5.40 -7.39 -9.87
CA GLU A 58 -4.02 -7.15 -9.43
C GLU A 58 -3.23 -8.46 -9.34
N GLN A 59 -3.84 -9.55 -8.86
CA GLN A 59 -3.19 -10.87 -8.80
C GLN A 59 -2.86 -11.44 -10.19
N ASP A 60 -3.72 -11.20 -11.19
CA ASP A 60 -3.56 -11.73 -12.53
C ASP A 60 -2.66 -10.86 -13.42
N ALA A 61 -2.76 -9.53 -13.30
CA ALA A 61 -2.13 -8.58 -14.23
C ALA A 61 -0.80 -8.02 -13.74
N ASN A 62 -0.51 -8.12 -12.44
CA ASN A 62 0.69 -7.53 -11.84
C ASN A 62 1.65 -8.62 -11.37
N GLU A 63 2.73 -8.84 -12.12
CA GLU A 63 3.74 -9.87 -11.82
C GLU A 63 4.45 -9.62 -10.47
N ASP A 64 4.49 -8.36 -10.01
CA ASP A 64 5.07 -7.96 -8.73
C ASP A 64 4.05 -7.96 -7.59
N PHE A 65 2.84 -8.48 -7.81
CA PHE A 65 1.83 -8.57 -6.76
C PHE A 65 2.33 -9.43 -5.60
N LYS A 66 2.53 -8.79 -4.44
CA LYS A 66 2.87 -9.45 -3.20
C LYS A 66 2.23 -8.73 -2.02
N VAL A 67 1.59 -9.50 -1.15
CA VAL A 67 1.09 -9.00 0.13
C VAL A 67 2.24 -8.96 1.12
N GLU A 68 2.48 -7.79 1.69
CA GLU A 68 3.52 -7.57 2.69
C GLU A 68 3.16 -8.28 4.00
N SER A 69 4.10 -9.03 4.56
CA SER A 69 4.00 -9.54 5.92
C SER A 69 4.31 -8.41 6.88
N VAL A 70 3.26 -7.80 7.44
CA VAL A 70 3.41 -6.74 8.44
C VAL A 70 3.17 -7.37 9.81
N SER A 71 4.25 -7.53 10.58
CA SER A 71 4.27 -8.16 11.92
C SER A 71 4.14 -7.12 13.02
#